data_AF-A0AB38PN47-F1
#
_entry.id   AF-A0AB38PN47-F1
#
_cell.length_a   1.000
_cell.length_b   1.000
_cell.length_c   1.000
_cell.angle_alpha   90.00
_cell.angle_beta   90.00
_cell.angle_gamma   90.00
#
_symmetry.space_group_name_H-M   'P 1'
#
loop_
_entity.id
_entity.type
_entity.pdbx_description
1 polymer ?
#
loop_
_entity_poly.entity_id
_entity_poly.type
_entity_poly.pdbx_seq_one_letter_code
_entity_poly.pdbx_strand_id
1 'polypeptide(L)'
;MNRYKAIKINGKKHDLHRYIMESHIGRKLSFNEVVHHINGDKTDNRIENLEIMDRSMHSRNHMIGNKLSDTAKRKLRKLTVEQVIEIRKLKGNMSKRKVANIFNVGSATIQDIWCGKTWN
;
A
#
# COMPACT_ATOMS: atom_id res chain seq x y z
N MET A 1 18.00 6.25 15.87
CA MET A 1 16.61 6.25 16.36
C MET A 1 16.32 7.60 17.01
N ASN A 2 15.79 8.58 16.27
CA ASN A 2 15.53 9.91 16.83
C ASN A 2 14.13 9.91 17.48
N ARG A 3 14.11 9.99 18.81
CA ARG A 3 12.89 10.13 19.62
C ARG A 3 12.41 11.58 19.57
N TYR A 4 11.10 11.80 19.54
CA TYR A 4 10.53 13.15 19.59
C TYR A 4 10.92 13.87 20.89
N LYS A 5 11.22 15.18 20.80
CA LYS A 5 11.44 16.02 21.98
C LYS A 5 10.13 16.14 22.76
N ALA A 6 10.20 16.02 24.08
CA ALA A 6 9.05 16.13 24.97
C ALA A 6 9.36 17.11 26.10
N ILE A 7 8.33 17.83 26.55
CA ILE A 7 8.39 18.81 27.64
C ILE A 7 7.49 18.37 28.78
N LYS A 8 7.76 18.84 30.00
CA LYS A 8 6.94 18.57 31.17
C LYS A 8 6.23 19.85 31.60
N ILE A 9 4.90 19.86 31.54
CA ILE A 9 4.04 20.98 31.96
C ILE A 9 3.10 20.46 33.04
N ASN A 10 3.05 21.12 34.20
CA ASN A 10 2.18 20.74 35.33
C ASN A 10 2.29 19.26 35.72
N GLY A 11 3.51 18.73 35.74
CA GLY A 11 3.76 17.33 36.07
C GLY A 11 3.53 16.33 34.93
N LYS A 12 2.85 16.73 33.84
CA LYS A 12 2.52 15.87 32.70
C LYS A 12 3.51 16.05 31.55
N LYS A 13 3.85 14.93 30.89
CA LYS A 13 4.72 14.93 29.70
C LYS A 13 3.88 15.25 28.46
N HIS A 14 4.33 16.18 27.66
CA HIS A 14 3.74 16.59 26.39
C HIS A 14 4.78 16.48 25.28
N ASP A 15 4.36 16.04 24.09
CA ASP A 15 5.22 16.08 22.92
C ASP A 15 5.39 17.54 22.46
N LEU A 16 6.64 17.97 22.24
CA LEU A 16 6.97 19.38 22.01
C LEU A 16 6.30 19.93 20.76
N HIS A 17 6.41 19.23 19.64
CA HIS A 17 5.78 19.60 18.37
C HIS A 17 4.25 19.72 18.48
N ARG A 18 3.61 18.83 19.25
CA ARG A 18 2.16 18.89 19.49
C ARG A 18 1.81 20.13 20.32
N TYR A 19 2.57 20.40 21.37
CA TYR A 19 2.35 21.58 22.21
C TYR A 19 2.52 22.89 21.44
N ILE A 20 3.60 23.02 20.65
CA ILE A 20 3.85 24.20 19.82
C ILE A 20 2.69 24.44 18.85
N MET A 21 2.19 23.38 18.20
CA MET A 21 1.06 23.50 17.29
C MET A 21 -0.24 23.89 18.02
N GLU A 22 -0.56 23.26 19.16
CA GLU A 22 -1.72 23.61 19.98
C GLU A 22 -1.69 25.07 20.46
N SER A 23 -0.51 25.55 20.86
CA SER A 23 -0.29 26.95 21.23
C SER A 23 -0.44 27.89 20.04
N HIS A 24 0.03 27.51 18.85
CA HIS A 24 -0.07 28.32 17.64
C HIS A 24 -1.51 28.49 17.15
N ILE A 25 -2.30 27.41 17.16
CA ILE A 25 -3.72 27.44 16.71
C ILE A 25 -4.68 27.92 17.80
N GLY A 26 -4.20 28.14 19.03
CA GLY A 26 -5.02 28.61 20.15
C GLY A 26 -6.06 27.61 20.65
N ARG A 27 -5.96 26.32 20.29
CA ARG A 27 -6.85 25.25 20.75
C ARG A 27 -6.12 23.92 20.87
N LYS A 28 -6.71 22.98 21.62
CA LYS A 28 -6.22 21.60 21.64
C LYS A 28 -6.44 20.92 20.30
N LEU A 29 -5.46 20.13 19.88
CA LEU A 29 -5.60 19.23 18.75
C LEU A 29 -6.56 18.12 19.15
N SER A 30 -7.51 17.84 18.27
CA SER A 30 -8.47 16.76 18.47
C SER A 30 -7.75 15.41 18.51
N PHE A 31 -8.50 14.37 18.87
CA PHE A 31 -7.97 13.01 18.73
C PHE A 31 -7.56 12.79 17.26
N ASN A 32 -8.38 13.13 16.28
CA ASN A 32 -8.09 12.81 14.87
C ASN A 32 -7.00 13.66 14.22
N GLU A 33 -6.49 14.70 14.87
CA GLU A 33 -5.41 15.53 14.32
C GLU A 33 -4.03 15.04 14.80
N VAL A 34 -3.10 14.87 13.86
CA VAL A 34 -1.68 14.56 14.11
C VAL A 34 -0.80 15.65 13.53
N VAL A 35 0.36 15.87 14.14
CA VAL A 35 1.34 16.86 13.67
C VAL A 35 2.46 16.13 12.92
N HIS A 36 2.65 16.50 11.65
CA HIS A 36 3.66 15.98 10.76
C HIS A 36 4.83 16.97 10.64
N HIS A 37 6.04 16.47 10.47
CA HIS A 37 7.23 17.30 10.22
C HIS A 37 7.50 17.29 8.72
N ILE A 38 7.40 18.44 8.05
CA ILE A 38 7.45 18.54 6.58
C ILE A 38 8.81 18.07 6.05
N ASN A 39 9.91 18.43 6.72
CA ASN A 39 11.26 18.02 6.34
C ASN A 39 11.65 16.60 6.81
N GLY A 40 10.79 15.90 7.55
CA GLY A 40 11.07 14.59 8.15
C GLY A 40 12.03 14.60 9.35
N ASP A 41 12.60 15.74 9.72
CA ASP A 41 13.45 15.89 10.90
C ASP A 41 12.60 16.13 12.16
N LYS A 42 12.55 15.10 13.01
CA LYS A 42 11.80 15.09 14.29
C LYS A 42 12.35 16.04 15.35
N THR A 43 13.50 16.67 15.10
CA THR A 43 14.15 17.59 16.04
C THR A 43 13.89 19.06 15.71
N ASP A 44 13.48 19.36 14.48
CA ASP A 44 13.12 20.70 14.01
C ASP A 44 11.63 20.97 14.29
N ASN A 45 11.37 21.65 15.42
CA ASN A 45 10.02 21.91 15.92
C ASN A 45 9.54 23.33 15.58
N ARG A 46 10.16 24.01 14.60
CA ARG A 46 9.72 25.33 14.16
C ARG A 46 8.35 25.23 13.50
N ILE A 47 7.47 26.20 13.72
CA ILE A 47 6.07 26.09 13.29
C ILE A 47 5.95 25.95 11.77
N GLU A 48 6.84 26.59 11.01
CA GLU A 48 6.90 26.47 9.54
C GLU A 48 7.28 25.06 9.05
N ASN A 49 7.84 24.21 9.91
CA ASN A 49 8.18 22.83 9.61
C ASN A 49 7.10 21.83 10.09
N LEU A 50 6.01 22.31 10.70
CA LEU A 50 4.96 21.48 11.27
C LEU A 50 3.65 21.64 10.49
N GLU A 51 2.98 20.54 10.18
CA GLU A 51 1.69 20.51 9.50
C GLU A 51 0.68 19.66 10.29
N ILE A 52 -0.58 20.11 10.37
CA ILE A 52 -1.67 19.30 10.95
C ILE A 52 -2.24 18.41 9.84
N MET A 53 -2.24 17.10 10.08
CA MET A 53 -2.88 16.11 9.21
C MET A 53 -4.00 15.38 9.96
N ASP A 54 -5.03 14.97 9.21
CA ASP A 54 -6.10 14.15 9.76
C ASP A 54 -5.73 12.65 9.74
N ARG A 55 -6.01 11.94 10.84
CA ARG A 55 -5.74 10.51 10.99
C ARG A 55 -6.53 9.65 9.99
N SER A 56 -7.74 10.06 9.62
CA SER A 56 -8.55 9.29 8.67
C SER A 56 -7.98 9.38 7.25
N MET A 57 -7.32 10.48 6.90
CA MET A 57 -6.55 10.62 5.66
C MET A 57 -5.34 9.67 5.62
N HIS A 58 -4.72 9.38 6.77
CA HIS A 58 -3.65 8.38 6.88
C HIS A 58 -4.17 6.94 6.74
N SER A 59 -5.29 6.58 7.39
CA SER A 59 -5.91 5.25 7.27
C SER A 59 -6.49 4.97 5.87
N ARG A 60 -7.05 5.98 5.21
CA ARG A 60 -7.59 5.85 3.84
C ARG A 60 -6.47 5.57 2.82
N ASN A 61 -5.27 6.11 3.04
CA ASN A 61 -4.08 5.77 2.24
C ASN A 61 -3.56 4.36 2.48
N HIS A 62 -3.74 3.75 3.66
CA HIS A 62 -3.36 2.36 3.90
C HIS A 62 -4.31 1.32 3.26
N MET A 63 -5.59 1.67 3.01
CA MET A 63 -6.50 0.82 2.23
C MET A 63 -6.35 0.99 0.71
N ILE A 64 -6.06 2.20 0.24
CA ILE A 64 -5.93 2.48 -1.21
C ILE A 64 -4.51 2.17 -1.72
N GLY A 65 -3.50 2.25 -0.86
CA GLY A 65 -2.08 2.09 -1.20
C GLY A 65 -1.58 0.65 -1.35
N ASN A 66 -2.35 -0.36 -0.94
CA ASN A 66 -1.99 -1.77 -1.16
C ASN A 66 -2.36 -2.23 -2.58
N LYS A 67 -2.05 -1.43 -3.61
CA LYS A 67 -1.86 -2.01 -4.94
C LYS A 67 -0.59 -2.82 -4.85
N LEU A 68 -0.74 -4.14 -4.76
CA LEU A 68 0.36 -5.09 -4.90
C LEU A 68 1.23 -4.65 -6.08
N SER A 69 2.55 -4.58 -5.86
CA SER A 69 3.48 -4.33 -6.97
C SER A 69 3.22 -5.35 -8.08
N ASP A 70 3.46 -5.01 -9.34
CA ASP A 70 3.19 -5.94 -10.43
C ASP A 70 3.99 -7.25 -10.30
N THR A 71 5.14 -7.19 -9.62
CA THR A 71 5.92 -8.35 -9.19
C THR A 71 5.16 -9.23 -8.18
N ALA A 72 4.51 -8.63 -7.18
CA ALA A 72 3.70 -9.35 -6.21
C ALA A 72 2.40 -9.90 -6.84
N LYS A 73 1.75 -9.14 -7.73
CA LYS A 73 0.62 -9.64 -8.53
C LYS A 73 1.01 -10.84 -9.39
N ARG A 74 2.21 -10.83 -9.99
CA ARG A 74 2.74 -11.92 -10.82
C ARG A 74 2.97 -13.20 -10.02
N LYS A 75 3.53 -13.09 -8.81
CA LYS A 75 3.70 -14.23 -7.88
C LYS A 75 2.37 -14.85 -7.44
N LEU A 76 1.28 -14.10 -7.49
CA LEU A 76 -0.08 -14.59 -7.16
C LEU A 76 -0.83 -15.19 -8.35
N ARG A 77 -0.32 -15.08 -9.59
CA ARG A 77 -0.99 -15.66 -10.76
C ARG A 77 -0.91 -17.18 -10.69
N LYS A 78 -2.03 -17.85 -11.04
CA LYS A 78 -2.13 -19.32 -11.06
C LYS A 78 -1.21 -20.00 -12.09
N LEU A 79 -0.67 -19.26 -13.05
CA LEU A 79 0.18 -19.78 -14.13
C LEU A 79 1.46 -18.94 -14.25
N THR A 80 2.58 -19.57 -14.58
CA THR A 80 3.83 -18.90 -14.95
C THR A 80 3.88 -18.58 -16.45
N VAL A 81 4.84 -17.75 -16.88
CA VAL A 81 5.02 -17.42 -18.30
C VAL A 81 5.37 -18.66 -19.13
N GLU A 82 6.19 -19.55 -18.56
CA GLU A 82 6.60 -20.82 -19.18
C GLU A 82 5.40 -21.74 -19.38
N GLN A 83 4.53 -21.86 -18.38
CA GLN A 83 3.28 -22.61 -18.49
C GLN A 83 2.34 -22.02 -19.54
N VAL A 84 2.26 -20.69 -19.66
CA VAL A 84 1.45 -20.04 -20.70
C VAL A 84 2.01 -20.33 -22.10
N ILE A 85 3.33 -20.34 -22.27
CA ILE A 85 3.97 -20.72 -23.54
C ILE A 85 3.64 -22.18 -23.88
N GLU A 86 3.74 -23.08 -22.90
CA GLU A 86 3.39 -24.49 -23.10
C GLU A 86 1.92 -24.67 -23.48
N ILE A 87 1.00 -24.03 -22.75
CA ILE A 87 -0.43 -24.02 -23.08
C ILE A 87 -0.65 -23.57 -24.53
N ARG A 88 0.01 -22.49 -24.99
CA ARG A 88 -0.11 -22.02 -26.39
C ARG A 88 0.34 -23.06 -27.42
N LYS A 89 1.42 -23.81 -27.15
CA LYS A 89 1.92 -24.88 -28.04
C LYS A 89 0.96 -26.07 -28.15
N LEU A 90 0.14 -26.31 -27.13
CA LEU A 90 -0.83 -27.41 -27.11
C LEU A 90 -2.13 -27.11 -27.89
N LYS A 91 -2.30 -25.88 -28.39
CA LYS A 91 -3.46 -25.48 -29.20
C LYS A 91 -3.53 -26.33 -30.47
N GLY A 92 -4.69 -26.96 -30.72
CA GLY A 92 -4.91 -27.83 -31.89
C GLY A 92 -4.43 -29.27 -31.72
N ASN A 93 -3.47 -29.52 -30.82
CA ASN A 93 -2.96 -30.86 -30.52
C ASN A 93 -3.76 -31.57 -29.41
N MET A 94 -4.42 -30.80 -28.53
CA MET A 94 -5.18 -31.34 -27.40
C MET A 94 -6.48 -30.58 -27.21
N SER A 95 -7.47 -31.24 -26.57
CA SER A 95 -8.72 -30.57 -26.20
C SER A 95 -8.48 -29.58 -25.06
N LYS A 96 -9.18 -28.43 -25.10
CA LYS A 96 -9.11 -27.41 -24.04
C LYS A 96 -9.34 -27.97 -22.64
N ARG A 97 -10.24 -28.96 -22.49
CA ARG A 97 -10.57 -29.59 -21.20
C ARG A 97 -9.42 -30.45 -20.68
N LYS A 98 -8.72 -31.16 -21.57
CA LYS A 98 -7.55 -31.98 -21.18
C LYS A 98 -6.38 -31.08 -20.76
N VAL A 99 -6.12 -30.01 -21.51
CA VAL A 99 -5.09 -29.01 -21.15
C VAL A 99 -5.42 -28.34 -19.82
N ALA A 100 -6.68 -27.95 -19.60
CA ALA A 100 -7.13 -27.35 -18.35
C ALA A 100 -6.85 -28.24 -17.13
N ASN A 101 -7.10 -29.55 -17.24
CA ASN A 101 -6.81 -30.52 -16.18
C ASN A 101 -5.31 -30.65 -15.90
N ILE A 102 -4.46 -30.64 -16.95
CA ILE A 102 -2.99 -30.73 -16.80
C ILE A 102 -2.45 -29.55 -15.99
N PHE A 103 -2.95 -28.34 -16.27
CA PHE A 103 -2.49 -27.11 -15.61
C PHE A 103 -3.32 -26.73 -14.37
N ASN A 104 -4.28 -27.58 -13.96
CA ASN A 104 -5.22 -27.33 -12.86
C ASN A 104 -5.91 -25.94 -12.92
N VAL A 105 -6.40 -25.58 -14.11
CA VAL A 105 -7.13 -24.34 -14.38
C VAL A 105 -8.48 -24.61 -15.04
N GLY A 106 -9.32 -23.58 -15.17
CA GLY A 106 -10.58 -23.70 -15.89
C GLY A 106 -10.37 -23.79 -17.41
N SER A 107 -11.25 -24.52 -18.11
CA SER A 107 -11.20 -24.59 -19.59
C SER A 107 -11.43 -23.23 -20.27
N ALA A 108 -12.12 -22.30 -19.60
CA ALA A 108 -12.24 -20.90 -20.02
C ALA A 108 -10.88 -20.17 -20.00
N THR A 109 -10.05 -20.41 -18.98
CA THR A 109 -8.70 -19.84 -18.90
C THR A 109 -7.83 -20.29 -20.08
N ILE A 110 -7.90 -21.57 -20.45
CA ILE A 110 -7.21 -22.10 -21.64
C ILE A 110 -7.72 -21.42 -22.92
N GLN A 111 -9.05 -21.26 -23.04
CA GLN A 111 -9.66 -20.56 -24.17
C GLN A 111 -9.16 -19.12 -24.29
N ASP A 112 -9.11 -18.38 -23.19
CA ASP A 112 -8.67 -16.98 -23.14
C ASP A 112 -7.18 -16.83 -23.51
N ILE A 113 -6.33 -17.75 -23.06
CA ILE A 113 -4.91 -17.79 -23.44
C ILE A 113 -4.76 -18.09 -24.95
N TRP A 114 -5.51 -19.05 -25.48
CA TRP A 114 -5.45 -19.43 -26.90
C TRP A 114 -6.01 -18.38 -27.87
N CYS A 115 -6.93 -17.52 -27.42
CA CYS A 115 -7.43 -16.40 -28.21
C CYS A 115 -6.76 -15.06 -27.91
N GLY A 116 -5.75 -15.02 -27.03
CA GLY A 116 -4.98 -13.80 -26.73
C GLY A 116 -5.80 -12.74 -25.97
N LYS A 117 -6.84 -13.14 -25.23
CA LYS A 117 -7.60 -12.23 -24.36
C LYS A 117 -6.87 -11.92 -23.05
N THR A 118 -5.95 -12.79 -22.66
CA THR A 118 -5.15 -12.66 -21.43
C THR A 118 -3.68 -12.95 -21.74
N TRP A 119 -2.78 -12.47 -20.88
CA TRP A 119 -1.32 -12.65 -21.02
C TRP A 119 -0.74 -12.10 -22.34
N ASN A 120 -1.19 -10.91 -22.72
CA ASN A 120 -0.58 -10.11 -23.79
C ASN A 120 0.65 -9.36 -23.29
#